data_AF-A0A0C9ZLX2-F1
#
_entry.id   AF-A0A0C9ZLX2-F1
#
_cell.length_a   1.000
_cell.length_b   1.000
_cell.length_c   1.000
_cell.angle_alpha   90.00
_cell.angle_beta   90.00
_cell.angle_gamma   90.00
#
_symmetry.space_group_name_H-M   'P 1'
#
loop_
_entity.id
_entity.type
_entity.pdbx_description
1 polymer ?
#
loop_
_entity_poly.entity_id
_entity_poly.type
_entity_poly.pdbx_seq_one_letter_code
_entity_poly.pdbx_strand_id
1 'polypeptide(L)'
;LIHYLHQHRAKAGDNGNFKSSTYHSAAQHITQHLTSGPMKTTAMVRNKWLSHIQKIYQDLEGFHTKSGCHWDNTCGAGVQGKFDKEVFEDYAK
;
A
#
# COMPACT_ATOMS: atom_id res chain seq x y z
N LEU A 1 2.72 -8.01 -5.95
CA LEU A 1 3.10 -6.58 -6.00
C LEU A 1 3.21 -5.96 -4.61
N ILE A 2 2.09 -5.80 -3.89
CA ILE A 2 2.05 -5.13 -2.58
C ILE A 2 3.04 -5.76 -1.59
N HIS A 3 2.98 -7.08 -1.41
CA HIS A 3 3.88 -7.80 -0.51
C HIS A 3 5.37 -7.54 -0.82
N TYR A 4 5.76 -7.65 -2.09
CA TYR A 4 7.13 -7.38 -2.52
C TYR A 4 7.56 -5.94 -2.25
N LEU A 5 6.74 -4.94 -2.60
CA LEU A 5 7.08 -3.54 -2.36
C LEU A 5 7.14 -3.20 -0.88
N HIS A 6 6.28 -3.80 -0.06
CA HIS A 6 6.29 -3.63 1.39
C HIS A 6 7.56 -4.21 2.02
N GLN A 7 8.00 -5.40 1.62
CA GLN A 7 9.28 -5.97 2.05
C GLN A 7 10.48 -5.10 1.65
N HIS A 8 10.36 -4.36 0.55
CA HIS A 8 11.39 -3.47 0.02
C HIS A 8 11.12 -1.98 0.30
N ARG A 9 10.27 -1.66 1.27
CA ARG A 9 9.83 -0.28 1.57
C ARG A 9 10.98 0.69 1.86
N ALA A 10 12.09 0.20 2.40
CA ALA A 10 13.31 1.00 2.61
C ALA A 10 13.95 1.50 1.31
N LYS A 11 13.56 0.97 0.14
CA LYS A 11 13.99 1.44 -1.19
C LYS A 11 13.07 2.53 -1.77
N ALA A 12 11.97 2.87 -1.09
CA ALA A 12 11.13 4.00 -1.47
C ALA A 12 11.88 5.31 -1.19
N GLY A 13 11.71 6.31 -2.07
CA GLY A 13 12.12 7.68 -1.77
C GLY A 13 11.08 8.41 -0.93
N ASP A 14 11.36 9.67 -0.59
CA ASP A 14 10.61 10.47 0.37
C ASP A 14 9.10 10.60 0.06
N ASN A 15 8.70 10.50 -1.22
CA ASN A 15 7.29 10.53 -1.62
C ASN A 15 6.61 9.15 -1.65
N GLY A 16 7.21 8.11 -1.06
CA GLY A 16 6.67 6.74 -1.11
C GLY A 16 6.69 6.09 -2.51
N ASN A 17 7.50 6.64 -3.43
CA ASN A 17 7.68 6.11 -4.79
C ASN A 17 9.01 5.34 -4.91
N PHE A 18 9.05 4.36 -5.80
CA PHE A 18 10.21 3.52 -6.02
C PHE A 18 10.97 3.85 -7.31
N LYS A 19 12.27 3.51 -7.34
CA LYS A 19 13.09 3.56 -8.55
C LYS A 19 12.65 2.50 -9.57
N SER A 20 12.95 2.75 -10.84
CA SER A 20 12.65 1.82 -11.95
C SER A 20 13.21 0.41 -11.71
N SER A 21 14.41 0.30 -11.12
CA SER A 21 15.02 -0.99 -10.78
C SER A 21 14.21 -1.81 -9.77
N THR A 22 13.58 -1.17 -8.78
CA THR A 22 12.69 -1.84 -7.83
C THR A 22 11.42 -2.33 -8.51
N TYR A 23 10.83 -1.54 -9.42
CA TYR A 23 9.67 -1.98 -10.20
C TYR A 23 10.02 -3.12 -11.17
N HIS A 24 11.21 -3.11 -11.75
CA HIS A 24 11.69 -4.20 -12.59
C HIS A 24 11.83 -5.49 -11.78
N SER A 25 12.46 -5.42 -10.61
CA SER A 25 12.61 -6.56 -9.71
C SER A 25 11.24 -7.08 -9.22
N ALA A 26 10.30 -6.18 -8.94
CA ALA A 26 8.92 -6.52 -8.60
C ALA A 26 8.19 -7.23 -9.75
N ALA A 27 8.40 -6.78 -11.00
CA ALA A 27 7.85 -7.44 -12.18
C ALA A 27 8.39 -8.86 -12.34
N GLN A 28 9.71 -9.05 -12.20
CA GLN A 28 10.32 -10.38 -12.22
C GLN A 28 9.78 -11.30 -11.13
N HIS A 29 9.60 -10.78 -9.90
CA HIS A 29 9.01 -11.55 -8.81
C HIS A 29 7.54 -11.92 -9.09
N ILE A 30 6.75 -11.01 -9.66
CA ILE A 30 5.35 -11.31 -10.06
C ILE A 30 5.32 -12.42 -11.12
N THR A 31 6.25 -12.40 -12.08
CA THR A 31 6.35 -13.42 -13.12
C THR A 31 6.55 -14.82 -12.54
N GLN A 32 7.29 -14.97 -11.44
CA GLN A 32 7.49 -16.27 -10.77
C GLN A 32 6.19 -16.89 -10.27
N HIS A 33 5.14 -16.09 -10.07
CA HIS A 33 3.82 -16.52 -9.60
C HIS A 33 2.76 -16.51 -10.70
N LEU A 34 3.14 -16.29 -11.96
CA LEU A 34 2.22 -16.21 -13.08
C LEU A 34 1.80 -17.61 -13.54
N THR A 35 0.51 -17.92 -13.43
CA THR A 35 -0.07 -19.19 -13.89
C THR A 35 -0.65 -19.09 -15.30
N SER A 36 -1.08 -17.90 -15.74
CA SER A 36 -1.65 -17.67 -17.07
C SER A 36 -1.57 -16.20 -17.50
N GLY A 37 -1.68 -15.98 -18.82
CA GLY A 37 -1.69 -14.64 -19.43
C GLY A 37 -0.29 -14.02 -19.61
N PRO A 38 -0.23 -12.77 -20.12
CA PRO A 38 1.05 -12.12 -20.40
C PRO A 38 1.75 -11.65 -19.13
N MET A 39 3.09 -11.75 -19.14
CA MET A 39 3.95 -11.19 -18.10
C MET A 39 3.69 -9.70 -17.91
N LYS A 40 3.74 -9.25 -16.65
CA LYS A 40 3.61 -7.83 -16.35
C LYS A 40 4.92 -7.11 -16.64
N THR A 41 4.84 -5.99 -17.34
CA THR A 41 6.01 -5.15 -17.60
C THR A 41 6.31 -4.25 -16.39
N THR A 42 7.54 -3.75 -16.30
CA THR A 42 7.93 -2.73 -15.31
C THR A 42 6.97 -1.54 -15.32
N ALA A 43 6.55 -1.08 -16.50
CA ALA A 43 5.63 0.04 -16.65
C ALA A 43 4.24 -0.26 -16.07
N MET A 44 3.69 -1.45 -16.33
CA MET A 44 2.40 -1.87 -15.77
C MET A 44 2.45 -1.93 -14.24
N VAL A 45 3.55 -2.45 -13.69
CA VAL A 45 3.76 -2.55 -12.25
C VAL A 45 3.86 -1.16 -11.61
N ARG A 46 4.66 -0.27 -12.21
CA ARG A 46 4.77 1.14 -11.77
C ARG A 46 3.43 1.86 -11.82
N ASN A 47 2.70 1.72 -12.93
CA ASN A 47 1.41 2.39 -13.10
C ASN A 47 0.41 1.93 -12.05
N LYS A 48 0.33 0.63 -11.76
CA LYS A 48 -0.55 0.10 -10.72
C LYS A 48 -0.21 0.65 -9.32
N TRP A 49 1.08 0.81 -9.01
CA TRP A 49 1.50 1.43 -7.76
C TRP A 49 1.05 2.89 -7.67
N LEU A 50 1.44 3.70 -8.65
CA LEU A 50 1.19 5.15 -8.65
C LEU A 50 -0.30 5.50 -8.75
N SER A 51 -1.08 4.75 -9.53
CA SER A 51 -2.47 5.13 -9.82
C SER A 51 -3.45 4.74 -8.71
N HIS A 52 -3.12 3.75 -7.87
CA HIS A 52 -4.06 3.22 -6.88
C HIS A 52 -3.42 2.90 -5.54
N ILE A 53 -2.34 2.11 -5.53
CA ILE A 53 -1.83 1.53 -4.29
C ILE A 53 -1.17 2.60 -3.41
N GLN A 54 -0.41 3.51 -4.00
CA GLN A 54 0.28 4.57 -3.26
C GLN A 54 -0.71 5.47 -2.51
N LYS A 55 -1.83 5.83 -3.15
CA LYS A 55 -2.86 6.66 -2.52
C LYS A 55 -3.49 5.95 -1.33
N ILE A 56 -3.82 4.66 -1.46
CA ILE A 56 -4.34 3.86 -0.34
C ILE A 56 -3.35 3.84 0.83
N TYR A 57 -2.05 3.69 0.56
CA TYR A 57 -1.02 3.74 1.61
C TYR A 57 -0.98 5.11 2.31
N GLN A 58 -1.02 6.21 1.54
CA GLN A 58 -1.04 7.56 2.10
C GLN A 58 -2.30 7.83 2.92
N ASP A 59 -3.46 7.36 2.48
CA ASP A 59 -4.71 7.48 3.22
C ASP A 59 -4.63 6.70 4.55
N LEU A 60 -4.06 5.49 4.54
CA LEU A 60 -3.86 4.71 5.76
C LEU A 60 -2.87 5.37 6.73
N GLU A 61 -1.73 5.86 6.25
CA GLU A 61 -0.75 6.59 7.08
C GLU A 61 -1.33 7.90 7.63
N GLY A 62 -2.11 8.60 6.82
CA GLY A 62 -2.83 9.81 7.22
C GLY A 62 -3.87 9.53 8.31
N PHE A 63 -4.65 8.46 8.15
CA PHE A 63 -5.59 8.00 9.18
C PHE A 63 -4.87 7.64 10.48
N HIS A 64 -3.78 6.87 10.41
CA HIS A 64 -2.96 6.53 11.59
C HIS A 64 -2.48 7.77 12.34
N THR A 65 -1.95 8.74 11.60
CA THR A 65 -1.40 9.97 12.18
C THR A 65 -2.48 10.81 12.88
N LYS A 66 -3.69 10.86 12.30
CA LYS A 66 -4.80 11.67 12.83
C LYS A 66 -5.56 11.00 13.98
N SER A 67 -5.83 9.71 13.85
CA SER A 67 -6.66 8.98 14.82
C SER A 67 -5.92 8.65 16.11
N GLY A 68 -4.58 8.54 16.06
CA GLY A 68 -3.81 7.97 17.17
C GLY A 68 -4.13 6.47 17.40
N CYS A 69 -5.00 5.87 16.58
CA CYS A 69 -5.37 4.47 16.65
C CYS A 69 -4.20 3.62 16.17
N HIS A 70 -3.79 2.66 17.00
CA HIS A 70 -2.81 1.66 16.63
C HIS A 70 -3.52 0.57 15.80
N TRP A 71 -3.30 0.54 14.49
CA TRP A 71 -3.70 -0.63 13.69
C TRP A 71 -2.80 -1.81 14.04
N ASP A 72 -3.40 -2.88 14.55
CA ASP A 72 -2.72 -4.16 14.72
C ASP A 72 -3.34 -5.24 13.80
N ASN A 73 -2.55 -6.27 13.44
CA ASN A 73 -3.00 -7.31 12.51
C ASN A 73 -4.06 -8.27 13.08
N THR A 74 -4.39 -8.15 14.36
CA THR A 74 -5.36 -8.97 15.10
C THR A 74 -6.69 -8.23 15.27
N CYS A 75 -6.66 -6.96 15.68
CA CYS A 75 -7.82 -6.14 16.01
C CYS A 75 -8.10 -5.03 14.98
N GLY A 76 -7.27 -4.91 13.93
CA GLY A 76 -7.37 -3.83 12.95
C GLY A 76 -7.14 -2.48 13.64
N ALA A 77 -7.93 -1.45 13.27
CA ALA A 77 -7.87 -0.12 13.89
C ALA A 77 -8.32 -0.09 15.36
N GLY A 78 -8.79 -1.21 15.93
CA GLY A 78 -9.29 -1.25 17.30
C GLY A 78 -10.50 -0.35 17.55
N VAL A 79 -11.27 0.02 16.49
CA VAL A 79 -12.48 0.85 16.57
C VAL A 79 -13.47 0.17 17.52
N GLN A 80 -13.53 0.63 18.76
CA GLN A 80 -14.37 0.06 19.81
C GLN A 80 -15.27 1.14 20.38
N GLY A 81 -16.54 1.08 19.97
CA GLY A 81 -17.58 1.97 20.46
C GLY A 81 -17.93 3.08 19.48
N LYS A 82 -18.83 3.96 19.93
CA LYS A 82 -19.51 4.94 19.08
C LYS A 82 -18.59 6.08 18.64
N PHE A 83 -17.64 6.46 19.49
CA PHE A 83 -16.72 7.57 19.28
C PHE A 83 -15.71 7.30 18.14
N ASP A 84 -15.04 6.14 18.15
CA ASP A 84 -14.08 5.77 17.11
C ASP A 84 -14.74 5.64 15.73
N LYS A 85 -16.02 5.23 15.71
CA LYS A 85 -16.80 5.15 14.48
C LYS A 85 -17.08 6.54 13.89
N GLU A 86 -17.43 7.52 14.72
CA GLU A 86 -17.66 8.90 14.28
C GLU A 86 -16.37 9.53 13.73
N VAL A 87 -15.21 9.28 14.34
CA VAL A 87 -13.90 9.74 13.85
C VAL A 87 -13.56 9.13 12.48
N PHE A 88 -13.82 7.84 12.28
CA PHE A 88 -13.60 7.19 10.98
C PHE A 88 -14.53 7.75 9.90
N GLU A 89 -15.83 7.92 10.20
CA GLU A 89 -16.79 8.46 9.24
C GLU A 89 -16.54 9.93 8.88
N ASP A 90 -16.01 10.74 9.81
CA ASP A 90 -15.59 12.11 9.52
C ASP A 90 -14.36 12.17 8.62
N TYR A 91 -13.38 11.28 8.83
CA TYR A 91 -12.19 11.18 7.97
C TYR A 91 -12.49 10.66 6.56
N ALA A 92 -13.46 9.75 6.42
CA ALA A 92 -13.79 9.11 5.15
C ALA A 92 -14.71 9.95 4.22
N LYS A 93 -15.19 11.11 4.69
CA LYS A 93 -15.94 12.09 3.89
C LYS A 93 -15.04 12.94 3.01
#